data_AF-A0A368EQH8-F1
#
_entry.id   AF-A0A368EQH8-F1
#
_cell.length_a   1.000
_cell.length_b   1.000
_cell.length_c   1.000
_cell.angle_alpha   90.00
_cell.angle_beta   90.00
_cell.angle_gamma   90.00
#
_symmetry.space_group_name_H-M   'P 1'
#
loop_
_entity.id
_entity.type
_entity.pdbx_description
1 polymer ?
#
loop_
_entity_poly.entity_id
_entity_poly.type
_entity_poly.pdbx_seq_one_letter_code
_entity_poly.pdbx_strand_id
1 'polypeptide(L)'
;MFNVVLETLFSISLFLFAGNVLDTKFSLHHYEDSDYKEIFFLKNKESVDKHCTKHLKFETIKKINRYIPEGRQEAVYVVTDLAGHKEINSKENK
;
A
#
# COMPACT_ATOMS: atom_id res chain seq x y z
N MET A 1 -17.38 10.91 16.01
CA MET A 1 -16.35 10.28 16.87
C MET A 1 -15.42 9.33 16.10
N PHE A 2 -15.92 8.48 15.19
CA PHE A 2 -15.09 7.52 14.43
C PHE A 2 -13.88 8.12 13.67
N ASN A 3 -14.01 9.29 13.06
CA ASN A 3 -12.90 9.92 12.32
C ASN A 3 -11.72 10.30 13.23
N VAL A 4 -11.96 10.70 14.48
CA VAL A 4 -10.87 11.08 15.41
C VAL A 4 -10.00 9.88 15.75
N VAL A 5 -10.61 8.71 15.95
CA VAL A 5 -9.90 7.45 16.24
C VAL A 5 -9.04 7.06 15.03
N LEU A 6 -9.58 7.12 13.82
CA LEU A 6 -8.86 6.78 12.59
C LEU A 6 -7.68 7.73 12.32
N GLU A 7 -7.88 9.03 12.48
CA GLU A 7 -6.80 10.03 12.35
C GLU A 7 -5.71 9.81 13.41
N THR A 8 -6.08 9.45 14.64
CA THR A 8 -5.10 9.14 15.71
C THR A 8 -4.27 7.90 15.37
N LEU A 9 -4.91 6.84 14.87
CA LEU A 9 -4.21 5.63 14.41
C LEU A 9 -3.27 5.94 13.25
N PHE A 10 -3.71 6.78 12.31
CA PHE A 10 -2.87 7.26 11.22
C PHE A 10 -1.66 8.05 11.74
N SER A 11 -1.85 9.01 12.65
CA SER A 11 -0.75 9.77 13.26
C SER A 11 0.26 8.87 13.97
N ILE A 12 -0.20 7.85 14.70
CA ILE A 12 0.69 6.86 15.34
C ILE A 12 1.47 6.08 14.28
N SER A 13 0.79 5.62 13.23
CA SER A 13 1.44 4.92 12.11
C SER A 13 2.50 5.79 11.43
N LEU A 14 2.18 7.04 11.14
CA LEU A 14 3.09 7.99 10.52
C LEU A 14 4.29 8.28 11.43
N PHE A 15 4.09 8.39 12.74
CA PHE A 15 5.17 8.58 13.71
C PHE A 15 6.12 7.37 13.76
N LEU A 16 5.59 6.14 13.72
CA LEU A 16 6.39 4.92 13.81
C LEU A 16 7.11 4.57 12.50
N PHE A 17 6.45 4.76 11.36
CA PHE A 17 6.94 4.30 10.07
C PHE A 17 7.44 5.43 9.16
N ALA A 18 7.18 6.70 9.50
CA ALA A 18 7.60 7.88 8.75
C ALA A 18 7.31 7.76 7.25
N GLY A 19 6.08 7.37 6.88
CA GLY A 19 5.67 7.23 5.48
C GLY A 19 6.24 6.01 4.75
N ASN A 20 6.91 5.08 5.46
CA ASN A 20 7.43 3.85 4.86
C ASN A 20 6.38 2.74 4.83
N VAL A 21 6.33 2.02 3.72
CA VAL A 21 5.53 0.82 3.51
C VAL A 21 6.48 -0.33 3.15
N LEU A 22 6.29 -1.46 3.82
CA LEU A 22 7.00 -2.70 3.51
C LEU A 22 6.12 -3.55 2.59
N ASP A 23 6.67 -3.96 1.46
CA ASP A 23 5.95 -4.83 0.51
C ASP A 23 6.16 -6.32 0.81
N THR A 24 5.42 -7.19 0.10
CA THR A 24 5.57 -8.65 0.20
C THR A 24 6.93 -9.20 -0.21
N LYS A 25 7.76 -8.41 -0.91
CA LYS A 25 9.12 -8.76 -1.32
C LYS A 25 10.17 -8.26 -0.32
N PHE A 26 9.74 -7.77 0.85
CA PHE A 26 10.61 -7.15 1.87
C PHE A 26 11.35 -5.90 1.38
N SER A 27 10.85 -5.27 0.33
CA SER A 27 11.31 -3.97 -0.15
C SER A 27 10.60 -2.86 0.64
N LEU A 28 11.39 -1.85 1.03
CA LEU A 28 10.88 -0.67 1.71
C LEU A 28 10.63 0.44 0.70
N HIS A 29 9.43 1.00 0.71
CA HIS A 29 8.97 2.07 -0.16
C HIS A 29 8.58 3.27 0.71
N HIS A 30 8.99 4.48 0.31
CA HIS A 30 8.65 5.69 1.05
C HIS A 30 7.72 6.54 0.19
N TYR A 31 6.68 7.11 0.81
CA TYR A 31 5.70 7.96 0.17
C TYR A 31 5.52 9.24 0.98
N GLU A 32 5.14 10.33 0.32
CA GLU A 32 4.73 11.57 0.98
C GLU A 32 3.57 11.31 1.96
N ASP A 33 3.48 12.10 3.03
CA ASP A 33 2.50 11.88 4.10
C ASP A 33 1.04 11.80 3.60
N SER A 34 0.69 12.61 2.59
CA SER A 34 -0.63 12.58 1.96
C SER A 34 -0.90 11.28 1.20
N ASP A 35 0.11 10.75 0.51
CA ASP A 35 0.01 9.52 -0.25
C ASP A 35 0.04 8.30 0.67
N TYR A 36 0.87 8.32 1.70
CA TYR A 36 0.89 7.33 2.76
C TYR A 36 -0.45 7.23 3.49
N LYS A 37 -1.12 8.37 3.72
CA LYS A 37 -2.49 8.40 4.27
C LYS A 37 -3.48 7.64 3.40
N GLU A 38 -3.44 7.85 2.10
CA GLU A 38 -4.31 7.12 1.17
C GLU A 38 -4.02 5.61 1.15
N ILE A 39 -2.75 5.22 1.18
CA ILE A 39 -2.35 3.81 1.28
C ILE A 39 -2.83 3.17 2.59
N PHE A 40 -2.72 3.88 3.72
CA PHE A 40 -3.16 3.40 5.03
C PHE A 40 -4.65 3.06 5.05
N PHE A 41 -5.48 3.94 4.48
CA PHE A 41 -6.94 3.79 4.42
C PHE A 41 -7.44 2.95 3.24
N LEU A 42 -6.55 2.45 2.37
CA LEU A 42 -6.90 1.58 1.26
C LEU A 42 -7.70 0.36 1.73
N LYS A 43 -8.75 -0.03 1.00
CA LYS A 43 -9.54 -1.21 1.33
C LYS A 43 -8.87 -2.48 0.79
N ASN A 44 -9.30 -3.63 1.29
CA ASN A 44 -8.82 -4.92 0.83
C ASN A 44 -9.08 -5.10 -0.67
N LYS A 45 -8.07 -5.57 -1.41
CA LYS A 45 -8.03 -5.81 -2.86
C LYS A 45 -8.10 -4.55 -3.73
N GLU A 46 -8.20 -3.36 -3.16
CA GLU A 46 -8.07 -2.11 -3.90
C GLU A 46 -6.60 -1.79 -4.17
N SER A 47 -6.38 -0.98 -5.20
CA SER A 47 -5.06 -0.52 -5.64
C SER A 47 -5.05 0.98 -5.86
N VAL A 48 -3.90 1.60 -5.62
CA VAL A 48 -3.66 3.02 -5.87
C VAL A 48 -2.28 3.20 -6.49
N ASP A 49 -2.17 4.13 -7.43
CA ASP A 49 -0.90 4.48 -8.06
C ASP A 49 -0.30 5.69 -7.35
N LYS A 50 0.88 5.53 -6.74
CA LYS A 50 1.57 6.59 -6.01
C LYS A 50 3.02 6.73 -6.45
N HIS A 51 3.57 7.92 -6.25
CA HIS A 51 4.98 8.18 -6.49
C HIS A 51 5.79 7.80 -5.26
N CYS A 52 6.66 6.80 -5.39
CA CYS A 52 7.58 6.43 -4.33
C CYS A 52 8.74 7.42 -4.30
N THR A 53 8.87 8.18 -3.21
CA THR A 53 9.91 9.20 -3.04
C THR A 53 11.29 8.60 -2.84
N LYS A 54 11.36 7.36 -2.31
CA LYS A 54 12.63 6.63 -2.18
C LYS A 54 13.16 6.10 -3.51
N HIS A 55 12.29 5.59 -4.38
CA HIS A 55 12.68 5.00 -5.66
C HIS A 55 12.51 5.95 -6.85
N LEU A 56 11.95 7.15 -6.63
CA LEU A 56 11.70 8.19 -7.63
C LEU A 56 10.93 7.67 -8.85
N LYS A 57 9.92 6.83 -8.62
CA LYS A 57 9.13 6.19 -9.66
C LYS A 57 7.68 5.99 -9.23
N PHE A 58 6.79 5.86 -10.20
CA PHE A 58 5.41 5.49 -9.96
C PHE A 58 5.27 3.99 -9.72
N GLU A 59 4.59 3.65 -8.63
CA GLU A 59 4.32 2.29 -8.21
C GLU A 59 2.82 2.12 -7.92
N THR A 60 2.27 0.96 -8.29
CA THR A 60 0.91 0.55 -7.95
C THR A 60 0.98 -0.22 -6.64
N ILE A 61 0.27 0.27 -5.62
CA ILE A 61 0.19 -0.34 -4.30
C ILE A 61 -1.16 -1.02 -4.17
N LYS A 62 -1.16 -2.32 -3.90
CA LYS A 62 -2.37 -3.09 -3.63
C LYS A 62 -2.36 -3.62 -2.20
N LYS A 63 -3.44 -3.40 -1.46
CA LYS A 63 -3.61 -3.96 -0.11
C LYS A 63 -4.32 -5.30 -0.19
N ILE A 64 -3.78 -6.31 0.50
CA ILE A 64 -4.37 -7.65 0.59
C ILE A 64 -4.47 -8.02 2.06
N ASN A 65 -5.68 -8.33 2.52
CA ASN A 65 -5.89 -8.95 3.82
C ASN A 65 -5.82 -10.46 3.62
N ARG A 66 -4.70 -11.08 3.99
CA ARG A 66 -4.54 -12.54 3.92
C ARG A 66 -4.98 -13.19 5.21
N TYR A 67 -5.63 -14.34 5.08
CA TYR A 67 -6.01 -15.17 6.22
C TYR A 67 -4.81 -16.00 6.65
N ILE A 68 -4.48 -15.94 7.93
CA ILE A 68 -3.44 -16.75 8.57
C ILE A 68 -4.16 -17.86 9.35
N PRO A 69 -3.59 -19.08 9.45
CA PRO A 69 -4.04 -20.06 10.43
C PRO A 69 -4.29 -19.41 11.81
N GLU A 70 -5.24 -19.93 12.58
CA GLU A 70 -5.70 -19.36 13.87
C GLU A 70 -6.74 -18.21 13.78
N GLY A 71 -7.36 -17.98 12.62
CA GLY A 71 -8.47 -17.02 12.53
C GLY A 71 -8.06 -15.56 12.38
N ARG A 72 -6.76 -15.29 12.17
CA ARG A 72 -6.24 -13.92 12.08
C ARG A 72 -6.21 -13.43 10.63
N GLN A 73 -6.34 -12.12 10.47
CA GLN A 73 -6.12 -11.44 9.20
C GLN A 73 -4.91 -10.52 9.31
N GLU A 74 -4.06 -10.54 8.30
CA GLU A 74 -2.92 -9.64 8.17
C GLU A 74 -3.03 -8.83 6.89
N ALA A 75 -2.85 -7.52 7.00
CA ALA A 75 -2.74 -6.63 5.85
C ALA A 75 -1.32 -6.68 5.30
N VAL A 76 -1.18 -7.10 4.04
CA VAL A 76 0.08 -7.07 3.29
C VAL A 76 -0.06 -6.16 2.07
N TYR A 77 1.03 -5.52 1.68
CA TYR A 77 1.08 -4.64 0.52
C TYR A 77 1.86 -5.31 -0.61
N VAL A 78 1.26 -5.37 -1.79
CA VAL A 78 1.94 -5.77 -3.02
C VAL A 78 2.24 -4.50 -3.80
N VAL A 79 3.52 -4.27 -4.09
CA VAL A 79 3.98 -3.12 -4.85
C VAL A 79 4.49 -3.57 -6.21
N THR A 80 3.96 -2.97 -7.26
CA THR A 80 4.37 -3.22 -8.65
C THR A 80 4.77 -1.92 -9.32
N ASP A 81 5.84 -1.95 -10.10
CA ASP A 81 6.23 -0.79 -10.90
C ASP A 81 5.18 -0.53 -11.98
N LEU A 82 4.73 0.71 -12.19
CA LEU A 82 3.75 1.03 -13.23
C LEU A 82 4.23 0.62 -14.64
N ALA A 83 5.55 0.56 -14.86
CA ALA A 83 6.14 0.04 -16.08
C ALA A 83 5.72 -1.42 -16.39
N GLY A 84 5.45 -2.23 -15.36
CA GLY A 84 5.03 -3.63 -15.51
C GLY A 84 3.54 -3.82 -15.80
N HIS A 85 2.68 -2.82 -15.59
CA HIS A 85 1.23 -2.94 -15.81
C HIS A 85 0.82 -2.91 -17.30
N LYS A 86 1.70 -2.46 -18.20
CA LYS A 86 1.46 -2.56 -19.66
C LYS A 86 1.51 -4.00 -20.18
N GLU A 87 2.20 -4.92 -19.49
CA GLU A 87 2.35 -6.30 -19.99
C GLU A 87 1.24 -7.25 -19.54
N ILE A 88 0.51 -6.94 -18.46
CA ILE A 88 -0.49 -7.87 -17.89
C ILE A 88 -1.87 -7.68 -18.54
N ASN A 89 -2.29 -6.44 -18.80
CA ASN A 89 -3.56 -6.13 -19.46
C ASN A 89 -3.59 -6.43 -20.98
N SER A 90 -2.44 -6.72 -21.60
CA SER A 90 -2.37 -7.12 -23.02
C SER A 90 -2.64 -8.62 -23.24
N LYS A 91 -2.52 -9.44 -22.18
CA LYS A 91 -2.69 -10.91 -22.27
C LYS A 91 -4.09 -11.40 -21.93
N GLU A 92 -4.99 -10.54 -21.46
CA GLU A 92 -6.38 -10.90 -21.11
C GLU A 92 -7.38 -10.57 -22.25
N ASN A 93 -6.91 -9.92 -23.34
CA ASN A 93 -7.73 -9.51 -24.49
C ASN A 93 -7.25 -10.08 -25.84
N LYS A 94 -6.58 -11.25 -25.86
CA LYS A 94 -6.22 -11.95 -27.11
C LYS A 94 -6.69 -13.40 -27.11
#